data_AF-C8P7C8-F1
#
_entry.id   AF-C8P7C8-F1
#
_cell.length_a   1.000
_cell.length_b   1.000
_cell.length_c   1.000
_cell.angle_alpha   90.00
_cell.angle_beta   90.00
_cell.angle_gamma   90.00
#
_symmetry.space_group_name_H-M   'P 1'
#
loop_
_entity.id
_entity.type
_entity.pdbx_description
1 polymer ?
#
loop_
_entity_poly.entity_id
_entity_poly.type
_entity_poly.pdbx_seq_one_letter_code
_entity_poly.pdbx_strand_id
1 'polypeptide(L)'
;MLSSNNKKEQIKKQQSKKQQFAIKKLTVGVASVLIGFTFMGLNASADDKTNVLPATDPVVKVPTVPDSPSGVNFSNTPASSTTVKVPEPSTDAGAGQAAPSGITMTSYYNSMVTIETPDGKTSTEGKQQLPVTTTSGSNPTEADVANLSFNSVSLPSFKGYTPVVSTLTEGLPLATIQDNNGQLTLVFPKIQADYQNYYYTVTYEREAITDKSQQVIDVQFPLNLGDVQINDQNAYYYRTTSSQSVKSTDDGQTWTSASFAATSLNDALQGTYTNAQTGHRGQALPKFPGYTPFLSAAFVTGSDAYRAEASALLQQLSAAIKQNPYEIPAYTLNYPLMVTFRVSYKTNTWQQLDVRFSG
;
A
#
# COMPACT_ATOMS: atom_id res chain seq x y z
N MET A 1 46.15 -0.66 -40.34
CA MET A 1 45.33 -1.85 -40.64
C MET A 1 45.40 -2.78 -39.43
N LEU A 2 44.40 -2.74 -38.55
CA LEU A 2 44.26 -3.68 -37.43
C LEU A 2 43.29 -4.77 -37.86
N SER A 3 43.78 -6.00 -37.97
CA SER A 3 43.10 -7.14 -38.59
C SER A 3 41.79 -7.52 -37.87
N SER A 4 40.75 -7.73 -38.68
CA SER A 4 39.39 -8.17 -38.34
C SER A 4 39.33 -9.50 -37.57
N ASN A 5 40.46 -10.17 -37.36
CA ASN A 5 40.55 -11.42 -36.59
C ASN A 5 40.59 -11.21 -35.07
N ASN A 6 40.91 -10.03 -34.56
CA ASN A 6 41.02 -9.81 -33.11
C ASN A 6 39.65 -9.68 -32.41
N LYS A 7 38.62 -9.24 -33.14
CA LYS A 7 37.24 -9.14 -32.61
C LYS A 7 36.58 -10.50 -32.41
N LYS A 8 36.90 -11.49 -33.25
CA LYS A 8 36.35 -12.85 -33.12
C LYS A 8 36.91 -13.59 -31.89
N GLU A 9 38.18 -13.36 -31.56
CA GLU A 9 38.82 -13.92 -30.35
C GLU A 9 38.23 -13.34 -29.04
N GLN A 10 37.88 -12.04 -29.01
CA GLN A 10 37.21 -11.44 -27.82
C GLN A 10 35.80 -11.99 -27.59
N ILE A 11 35.02 -12.23 -28.66
CA ILE A 11 33.68 -12.83 -28.56
C ILE A 11 33.76 -14.29 -28.09
N LYS A 12 34.77 -15.04 -28.56
CA LYS A 12 34.99 -16.43 -28.17
C LYS A 12 35.40 -16.56 -26.70
N LYS A 13 36.16 -15.61 -26.15
CA LYS A 13 36.52 -15.55 -24.71
C LYS A 13 35.37 -15.11 -23.79
N GLN A 14 34.36 -14.41 -24.30
CA GLN A 14 33.16 -14.07 -23.52
C GLN A 14 32.14 -15.23 -23.46
N GLN A 15 32.11 -16.11 -24.46
CA GLN A 15 31.17 -17.24 -24.49
C GLN A 15 31.54 -18.39 -23.55
N SER A 16 32.82 -18.56 -23.17
CA SER A 16 33.26 -19.66 -22.28
C SER A 16 33.04 -19.41 -20.78
N LYS A 17 32.46 -18.26 -20.38
CA LYS A 17 32.13 -17.94 -18.98
C LYS A 17 30.64 -17.99 -18.63
N LYS A 18 29.78 -18.52 -19.50
CA LYS A 18 28.42 -18.90 -19.10
C LYS A 18 28.48 -20.22 -18.32
N GLN A 19 28.81 -20.11 -17.03
CA GLN A 19 28.60 -21.18 -16.07
C GLN A 19 27.14 -21.64 -16.16
N GLN A 20 26.99 -22.94 -16.40
CA GLN A 20 25.71 -23.62 -16.43
C GLN A 20 25.21 -23.75 -14.98
N PHE A 21 24.51 -22.74 -14.48
CA PHE A 21 23.68 -22.92 -13.30
C PHE A 21 22.36 -23.53 -13.75
N ALA A 22 22.24 -24.85 -13.60
CA ALA A 22 20.98 -25.55 -13.74
C ALA A 22 20.02 -25.08 -12.63
N ILE A 23 19.06 -24.22 -12.98
CA ILE A 23 17.93 -23.90 -12.10
C ILE A 23 16.98 -25.10 -12.18
N LYS A 24 17.01 -25.96 -11.16
CA LYS A 24 15.99 -26.98 -10.94
C LYS A 24 14.66 -26.27 -10.65
N LYS A 25 13.62 -26.56 -11.44
CA LYS A 25 12.26 -26.04 -11.25
C LYS A 25 11.74 -26.49 -9.88
N LEU A 26 11.49 -25.54 -8.98
CA LEU A 26 10.74 -25.78 -7.76
C LEU A 26 9.26 -25.55 -8.09
N THR A 27 8.48 -26.62 -8.20
CA THR A 27 7.03 -26.54 -8.27
C THR A 27 6.52 -26.16 -6.88
N VAL A 28 6.18 -24.90 -6.66
CA VAL A 28 5.46 -24.47 -5.46
C VAL A 28 3.97 -24.57 -5.78
N GLY A 29 3.29 -25.53 -5.17
CA GLY A 29 1.83 -25.65 -5.25
C GLY A 29 1.18 -24.47 -4.54
N VAL A 30 0.35 -23.73 -5.26
CA VAL A 30 -0.48 -22.66 -4.70
C VAL A 30 -1.62 -23.31 -3.94
N ALA A 31 -1.60 -23.25 -2.61
CA ALA A 31 -2.76 -23.52 -1.78
C ALA A 31 -3.43 -22.18 -1.45
N SER A 32 -4.46 -21.83 -2.21
CA SER A 32 -5.29 -20.66 -1.97
C SER A 32 -6.15 -20.88 -0.72
N VAL A 33 -5.88 -20.14 0.36
CA VAL A 33 -6.81 -20.04 1.49
C VAL A 33 -7.67 -18.79 1.28
N LEU A 34 -8.92 -19.03 0.91
CA LEU A 34 -9.97 -18.03 0.77
C LEU A 34 -10.49 -17.70 2.18
N ILE A 35 -9.98 -16.65 2.82
CA ILE A 35 -10.59 -16.08 4.03
C ILE A 35 -11.52 -14.96 3.58
N GLY A 36 -12.77 -15.32 3.30
CA GLY A 36 -13.88 -14.38 3.20
C GLY A 36 -14.56 -14.27 4.55
N PHE A 37 -14.46 -13.11 5.21
CA PHE A 37 -15.30 -12.80 6.36
C PHE A 37 -16.33 -11.74 5.97
N THR A 38 -17.54 -12.20 5.74
CA THR A 38 -18.75 -11.39 5.72
C THR A 38 -19.20 -11.20 7.16
N PHE A 39 -19.12 -9.98 7.67
CA PHE A 39 -19.84 -9.58 8.89
C PHE A 39 -20.65 -8.33 8.59
N MET A 40 -21.91 -8.53 8.23
CA MET A 40 -22.93 -7.49 8.24
C MET A 40 -24.03 -7.99 9.18
N GLY A 41 -23.85 -7.71 10.47
CA GLY A 41 -24.76 -8.07 11.55
C GLY A 41 -24.91 -6.88 12.49
N LEU A 42 -25.98 -6.12 12.28
CA LEU A 42 -26.45 -5.03 13.13
C LEU A 42 -26.70 -5.54 14.55
N ASN A 43 -26.21 -4.84 15.57
CA ASN A 43 -26.76 -4.94 16.92
C ASN A 43 -27.11 -3.53 17.40
N ALA A 44 -28.41 -3.24 17.37
CA ALA A 44 -29.01 -2.13 18.09
C ALA A 44 -29.46 -2.62 19.47
N SER A 45 -29.20 -1.78 20.46
CA SER A 45 -29.57 -1.89 21.86
C SER A 45 -31.08 -2.19 22.07
N ALA A 46 -31.40 -3.01 23.07
CA ALA A 46 -32.74 -3.15 23.62
C ALA A 46 -32.72 -2.87 25.12
N ASP A 47 -33.59 -1.97 25.55
CA ASP A 47 -33.86 -1.61 26.95
C ASP A 47 -35.23 -2.17 27.39
N ASP A 48 -35.22 -2.71 28.60
CA ASP A 48 -36.26 -2.98 29.61
C ASP A 48 -37.73 -3.31 29.25
N LYS A 49 -38.20 -4.50 29.69
CA LYS A 49 -39.19 -4.69 30.80
C LYS A 49 -39.79 -6.11 30.91
N THR A 50 -39.75 -6.64 32.13
CA THR A 50 -40.69 -7.55 32.85
C THR A 50 -41.14 -8.88 32.23
N ASN A 51 -40.82 -10.03 32.86
CA ASN A 51 -41.73 -10.76 33.80
C ASN A 51 -41.15 -12.12 34.29
N VAL A 52 -41.19 -12.32 35.62
CA VAL A 52 -41.56 -13.52 36.43
C VAL A 52 -40.82 -14.89 36.28
N LEU A 53 -40.24 -15.31 37.43
CA LEU A 53 -39.70 -16.61 37.93
C LEU A 53 -40.64 -17.85 37.75
N PRO A 54 -40.21 -19.14 37.96
CA PRO A 54 -39.25 -19.59 38.97
C PRO A 54 -38.26 -20.76 38.68
N ALA A 55 -37.21 -20.76 39.51
CA ALA A 55 -36.30 -21.80 40.00
C ALA A 55 -36.35 -23.25 39.47
N THR A 56 -35.18 -23.81 39.10
CA THR A 56 -34.63 -25.08 39.63
C THR A 56 -33.13 -25.19 39.29
N ASP A 57 -32.25 -25.33 40.28
CA ASP A 57 -30.89 -25.87 40.09
C ASP A 57 -30.95 -27.39 39.87
N PRO A 58 -30.16 -27.96 38.95
CA PRO A 58 -29.20 -28.94 39.42
C PRO A 58 -27.84 -28.93 38.70
N VAL A 59 -26.80 -29.04 39.53
CA VAL A 59 -25.48 -29.71 39.36
C VAL A 59 -25.19 -30.40 38.00
N VAL A 60 -24.12 -29.90 37.36
CA VAL A 60 -23.06 -30.56 36.55
C VAL A 60 -23.48 -31.59 35.49
N LYS A 61 -23.32 -31.21 34.21
CA LYS A 61 -22.79 -32.07 33.14
C LYS A 61 -21.94 -31.25 32.16
N VAL A 62 -20.66 -31.63 32.08
CA VAL A 62 -19.70 -31.22 31.03
C VAL A 62 -20.20 -31.71 29.66
N PRO A 63 -20.20 -30.88 28.62
CA PRO A 63 -20.20 -31.34 27.23
C PRO A 63 -18.83 -31.13 26.58
N THR A 64 -18.20 -32.24 26.22
CA THR A 64 -17.03 -32.36 25.34
C THR A 64 -17.48 -32.29 23.88
N VAL A 65 -16.91 -31.39 23.07
CA VAL A 65 -16.82 -31.48 21.59
C VAL A 65 -15.62 -30.60 21.11
N PRO A 66 -15.07 -30.76 19.90
CA PRO A 66 -13.92 -31.59 19.53
C PRO A 66 -12.69 -30.78 19.06
N ASP A 67 -11.52 -31.44 19.03
CA ASP A 67 -10.22 -30.91 18.56
C ASP A 67 -10.22 -30.39 17.11
N SER A 68 -9.67 -29.19 16.89
CA SER A 68 -8.85 -28.77 15.72
C SER A 68 -8.46 -27.28 15.81
N PRO A 69 -7.36 -26.82 15.18
CA PRO A 69 -6.06 -27.44 14.98
C PRO A 69 -4.95 -26.71 15.77
N SER A 70 -3.88 -27.44 16.07
CA SER A 70 -2.67 -26.98 16.74
C SER A 70 -2.06 -25.74 16.08
N GLY A 71 -1.81 -24.67 16.84
CA GLY A 71 -1.00 -23.56 16.32
C GLY A 71 -1.02 -22.21 17.04
N VAL A 72 -1.72 -22.00 18.15
CA VAL A 72 -1.54 -20.79 18.98
C VAL A 72 -1.68 -21.15 20.46
N ASN A 73 -0.54 -21.18 21.14
CA ASN A 73 -0.48 -21.46 22.56
C ASN A 73 -0.69 -20.14 23.32
N PHE A 74 -1.94 -19.80 23.65
CA PHE A 74 -2.26 -18.66 24.53
C PHE A 74 -2.00 -18.98 26.02
N SER A 75 -0.90 -19.67 26.32
CA SER A 75 -0.60 -20.14 27.69
C SER A 75 0.44 -19.29 28.43
N ASN A 76 0.91 -18.18 27.87
CA ASN A 76 1.83 -17.28 28.57
C ASN A 76 1.33 -15.83 28.58
N THR A 77 0.09 -15.63 29.04
CA THR A 77 -0.30 -14.36 29.65
C THR A 77 0.23 -14.41 31.08
N PRO A 78 1.17 -13.54 31.51
CA PRO A 78 1.48 -13.43 32.92
C PRO A 78 0.19 -13.02 33.63
N ALA A 79 -0.31 -13.87 34.52
CA ALA A 79 -1.44 -13.50 35.37
C ALA A 79 -1.05 -12.21 36.11
N SER A 80 -1.89 -11.16 36.05
CA SER A 80 -1.78 -10.01 36.94
C SER A 80 -1.82 -10.51 38.38
N SER A 81 -0.66 -10.61 39.03
CA SER A 81 -0.54 -11.11 40.39
C SER A 81 -0.43 -9.95 41.36
N THR A 82 -1.57 -9.44 41.81
CA THR A 82 -1.55 -8.53 42.97
C THR A 82 -1.27 -9.37 44.21
N THR A 83 -0.19 -9.06 44.93
CA THR A 83 0.15 -9.78 46.17
C THR A 83 -0.02 -8.85 47.35
N VAL A 84 -0.88 -9.24 48.30
CA VAL A 84 -1.06 -8.53 49.58
C VAL A 84 -0.25 -9.26 50.64
N LYS A 85 0.66 -8.56 51.32
CA LYS A 85 1.41 -9.11 52.45
C LYS A 85 0.90 -8.47 53.74
N VAL A 86 0.46 -9.31 54.68
CA VAL A 86 0.07 -8.92 56.04
C VAL A 86 1.22 -9.29 56.98
N PRO A 87 1.70 -8.40 57.87
CA PRO A 87 2.69 -8.77 58.88
C PRO A 87 2.03 -9.71 59.91
N GLU A 88 2.75 -10.75 60.35
CA GLU A 88 2.32 -11.57 61.47
C GLU A 88 2.17 -10.71 62.74
N PRO A 89 1.08 -10.88 63.53
CA PRO A 89 0.94 -10.14 64.77
C PRO A 89 1.98 -10.62 65.79
N SER A 90 2.88 -9.71 66.18
CA SER A 90 3.73 -9.92 67.35
C SER A 90 2.87 -9.86 68.61
N THR A 91 2.79 -10.97 69.34
CA THR A 91 2.24 -11.01 70.68
C THR A 91 3.18 -10.29 71.64
N ASP A 92 2.92 -9.01 71.91
CA ASP A 92 3.17 -8.47 73.24
C ASP A 92 2.16 -7.35 73.56
N ALA A 93 1.57 -7.43 74.74
CA ALA A 93 0.51 -6.54 75.19
C ALA A 93 1.12 -5.29 75.85
N GLY A 94 0.90 -4.12 75.26
CA GLY A 94 1.23 -2.83 75.85
C GLY A 94 0.47 -1.70 75.16
N ALA A 95 -0.38 -1.01 75.91
CA ALA A 95 -1.34 -0.03 75.43
C ALA A 95 -0.70 1.17 74.68
N GLY A 96 -1.25 1.46 73.50
CA GLY A 96 -0.87 2.58 72.63
C GLY A 96 -1.33 2.31 71.20
N GLN A 97 -2.63 2.47 70.94
CA GLN A 97 -3.28 2.04 69.71
C GLN A 97 -2.92 2.96 68.54
N ALA A 98 -1.79 2.68 67.87
CA ALA A 98 -1.54 3.11 66.50
C ALA A 98 -2.20 2.10 65.54
N ALA A 99 -2.91 2.60 64.52
CA ALA A 99 -3.54 1.80 63.48
C ALA A 99 -2.54 0.85 62.81
N PRO A 100 -2.96 -0.35 62.33
CA PRO A 100 -2.04 -1.33 61.75
C PRO A 100 -1.36 -0.74 60.50
N SER A 101 -0.11 -0.31 60.66
CA SER A 101 0.64 0.43 59.64
C SER A 101 1.37 -0.47 58.65
N GLY A 102 0.98 -1.76 58.55
CA GLY A 102 1.84 -2.79 57.96
C GLY A 102 1.31 -3.52 56.73
N ILE A 103 0.09 -3.25 56.26
CA ILE A 103 -0.43 -3.92 55.06
C ILE A 103 0.21 -3.28 53.82
N THR A 104 0.95 -4.07 53.04
CA THR A 104 1.49 -3.63 51.75
C THR A 104 0.85 -4.41 50.61
N MET A 105 0.53 -3.72 49.51
CA MET A 105 0.08 -4.35 48.28
C MET A 105 1.08 -4.06 47.16
N THR A 106 1.53 -5.10 46.46
CA THR A 106 2.35 -4.96 45.27
C THR A 106 1.53 -5.27 44.02
N SER A 107 1.43 -4.29 43.13
CA SER A 107 0.84 -4.40 41.80
C SER A 107 1.94 -4.42 40.74
N TYR A 108 1.72 -5.15 39.65
CA TYR A 108 2.69 -5.26 38.55
C TYR A 108 2.12 -4.66 37.27
N TYR A 109 2.93 -3.80 36.65
CA TYR A 109 2.67 -3.23 35.34
C TYR A 109 3.51 -3.97 34.31
N ASN A 110 2.87 -4.56 33.31
CA ASN A 110 3.51 -5.40 32.31
C ASN A 110 3.45 -4.73 30.93
N SER A 111 4.52 -4.87 30.16
CA SER A 111 4.52 -4.53 28.73
C SER A 111 4.80 -5.75 27.89
N MET A 112 4.28 -5.75 26.66
CA MET A 112 4.60 -6.74 25.65
C MET A 112 4.36 -6.15 24.26
N VAL A 113 5.29 -6.36 23.34
CA VAL A 113 5.17 -5.90 21.95
C VAL A 113 5.23 -7.11 21.04
N THR A 114 4.17 -7.36 20.30
CA THR A 114 4.17 -8.34 19.21
C THR A 114 4.57 -7.62 17.93
N ILE A 115 5.59 -8.12 17.23
CA ILE A 115 6.05 -7.58 15.96
C ILE A 115 5.68 -8.58 14.87
N GLU A 116 4.80 -8.19 13.95
CA GLU A 116 4.39 -8.97 12.79
C GLU A 116 5.11 -8.45 11.56
N THR A 117 6.11 -9.20 11.11
CA THR A 117 6.97 -8.79 10.00
C THR A 117 6.33 -9.08 8.63
N PRO A 118 6.74 -8.37 7.56
CA PRO A 118 6.14 -8.55 6.23
C PRO A 118 6.18 -9.96 5.63
N ASP A 119 7.08 -10.82 6.10
CA ASP A 119 7.16 -12.23 5.65
C ASP A 119 6.20 -13.15 6.42
N GLY A 120 5.32 -12.58 7.25
CA GLY A 120 4.33 -13.30 8.06
C GLY A 120 4.88 -13.88 9.36
N LYS A 121 6.16 -13.66 9.69
CA LYS A 121 6.70 -14.09 10.98
C LYS A 121 6.31 -13.12 12.08
N THR A 122 6.11 -13.69 13.27
CA THR A 122 5.84 -12.92 14.48
C THR A 122 6.98 -13.10 15.49
N SER A 123 7.35 -12.02 16.17
CA SER A 123 8.21 -12.04 17.36
C SER A 123 7.50 -11.35 18.51
N THR A 124 7.81 -11.73 19.74
CA THR A 124 7.32 -11.04 20.93
C THR A 124 8.51 -10.44 21.68
N GLU A 125 8.58 -9.12 21.66
CA GLU A 125 9.62 -8.30 22.26
C GLU A 125 9.08 -7.46 23.42
N GLY A 126 9.96 -6.73 24.11
CA GLY A 126 9.55 -5.70 25.06
C GLY A 126 8.79 -6.22 26.28
N LYS A 127 9.03 -7.49 26.67
CA LYS A 127 8.50 -8.05 27.91
C LYS A 127 9.17 -7.39 29.10
N GLN A 128 8.44 -6.54 29.81
CA GLN A 128 8.93 -5.84 30.99
C GLN A 128 7.87 -5.94 32.08
N GLN A 129 8.32 -5.91 33.32
CA GLN A 129 7.47 -5.92 34.49
C GLN A 129 8.02 -4.91 35.49
N LEU A 130 7.16 -3.98 35.93
CA LEU A 130 7.50 -2.96 36.91
C LEU A 130 6.60 -3.12 38.15
N PRO A 131 7.16 -3.35 39.34
CA PRO A 131 6.39 -3.44 40.57
C PRO A 131 6.09 -2.06 41.16
N VAL A 132 4.90 -1.90 41.73
CA VAL A 132 4.48 -0.74 42.52
C VAL A 132 3.95 -1.24 43.85
N THR A 133 4.54 -0.78 44.95
CA THR A 133 4.12 -1.20 46.30
C THR A 133 3.49 -0.02 47.03
N THR A 134 2.23 -0.18 47.43
CA THR A 134 1.48 0.80 48.22
C THR A 134 1.36 0.34 49.67
N THR A 135 1.34 1.30 50.58
CA THR A 135 1.01 1.08 51.99
C THR A 135 -0.50 1.15 52.20
N SER A 136 -1.01 0.46 53.22
CA SER A 136 -2.44 0.37 53.54
C SER A 136 -3.29 -0.47 52.58
N GLY A 137 -2.67 -1.23 51.68
CA GLY A 137 -3.37 -2.16 50.79
C GLY A 137 -4.27 -1.51 49.72
N SER A 138 -4.05 -0.23 49.42
CA SER A 138 -4.81 0.52 48.40
C SER A 138 -4.27 0.29 46.99
N ASN A 139 -5.12 0.37 45.96
CA ASN A 139 -4.67 0.37 44.56
C ASN A 139 -3.68 1.51 44.30
N PRO A 140 -2.68 1.30 43.41
CA PRO A 140 -1.82 2.39 42.96
C PRO A 140 -2.64 3.57 42.43
N THR A 141 -2.17 4.77 42.74
CA THR A 141 -2.68 6.04 42.23
C THR A 141 -1.78 6.56 41.12
N GLU A 142 -2.23 7.59 40.39
CA GLU A 142 -1.42 8.20 39.33
C GLU A 142 -0.08 8.76 39.85
N ALA A 143 -0.05 9.23 41.11
CA ALA A 143 1.18 9.68 41.75
C ALA A 143 2.20 8.55 41.96
N ASP A 144 1.72 7.33 42.23
CA ASP A 144 2.58 6.16 42.46
C ASP A 144 3.26 5.68 41.17
N VAL A 145 2.63 5.91 40.01
CA VAL A 145 3.12 5.49 38.69
C VAL A 145 3.79 6.60 37.89
N ALA A 146 3.72 7.86 38.32
CA ALA A 146 4.12 9.04 37.54
C ALA A 146 5.58 9.01 37.02
N ASN A 147 6.48 8.32 37.74
CA ASN A 147 7.90 8.21 37.40
C ASN A 147 8.27 6.86 36.77
N LEU A 148 7.29 5.99 36.52
CA LEU A 148 7.51 4.69 35.88
C LEU A 148 7.43 4.84 34.37
N SER A 149 8.35 4.17 33.69
CA SER A 149 8.38 4.10 32.23
C SER A 149 8.96 2.76 31.80
N PHE A 150 8.31 2.14 30.83
CA PHE A 150 8.92 1.01 30.12
C PHE A 150 10.05 1.51 29.22
N ASN A 151 11.10 0.71 29.10
CA ASN A 151 12.14 0.96 28.11
C ASN A 151 11.55 0.83 26.70
N SER A 152 12.03 1.66 25.78
CA SER A 152 11.66 1.59 24.36
C SER A 152 12.10 0.27 23.72
N VAL A 153 11.39 -0.15 22.68
CA VAL A 153 11.70 -1.39 21.93
C VAL A 153 12.25 -1.02 20.56
N SER A 154 13.43 -1.55 20.20
CA SER A 154 13.98 -1.39 18.86
C SER A 154 13.15 -2.20 17.86
N LEU A 155 12.78 -1.57 16.76
CA LEU A 155 12.02 -2.18 15.69
C LEU A 155 12.92 -2.46 14.47
N PRO A 156 12.76 -3.61 13.79
CA PRO A 156 13.43 -3.85 12.52
C PRO A 156 12.92 -2.89 11.44
N SER A 157 13.80 -2.48 10.52
CA SER A 157 13.41 -1.72 9.33
C SER A 157 13.25 -2.66 8.13
N PHE A 158 12.13 -2.55 7.41
CA PHE A 158 11.94 -3.26 6.15
C PHE A 158 11.81 -2.24 5.02
N LYS A 159 12.59 -2.42 3.95
CA LYS A 159 12.59 -1.49 2.81
C LYS A 159 11.21 -1.43 2.16
N GLY A 160 10.65 -0.23 2.02
CA GLY A 160 9.33 -0.01 1.41
C GLY A 160 8.16 -0.37 2.33
N TYR A 161 8.39 -0.40 3.65
CA TYR A 161 7.37 -0.65 4.66
C TYR A 161 7.49 0.34 5.81
N THR A 162 6.35 0.81 6.29
CA THR A 162 6.23 1.67 7.47
C THR A 162 5.59 0.87 8.60
N PRO A 163 6.18 0.87 9.82
CA PRO A 163 5.55 0.21 10.96
C PRO A 163 4.31 0.98 11.44
N VAL A 164 3.29 0.25 11.87
CA VAL A 164 2.04 0.76 12.42
C VAL A 164 1.77 0.06 13.74
N VAL A 165 1.42 0.85 14.77
CA VAL A 165 1.11 0.32 16.10
C VAL A 165 -0.39 0.21 16.27
N SER A 166 -0.85 -0.88 16.86
CA SER A 166 -2.22 -1.08 17.31
C SER A 166 -2.25 -1.70 18.70
N THR A 167 -3.40 -1.59 19.37
CA THR A 167 -3.69 -2.30 20.62
C THR A 167 -5.15 -2.74 20.62
N LEU A 168 -5.44 -3.84 21.30
CA LEU A 168 -6.80 -4.34 21.51
C LEU A 168 -7.40 -3.85 22.84
N THR A 169 -6.61 -3.18 23.68
CA THR A 169 -7.06 -2.67 24.98
C THR A 169 -7.76 -1.32 24.77
N GLU A 170 -9.07 -1.31 24.97
CA GLU A 170 -9.88 -0.10 24.83
C GLU A 170 -9.44 0.99 25.84
N GLY A 171 -9.33 2.23 25.35
CA GLY A 171 -8.91 3.39 26.14
C GLY A 171 -7.41 3.46 26.46
N LEU A 172 -6.63 2.39 26.23
CA LEU A 172 -5.19 2.40 26.44
C LEU A 172 -4.53 3.40 25.47
N PRO A 173 -3.72 4.35 25.95
CA PRO A 173 -2.98 5.25 25.07
C PRO A 173 -2.10 4.47 24.09
N LEU A 174 -2.08 4.87 22.82
CA LEU A 174 -1.27 4.19 21.80
C LEU A 174 0.22 4.54 21.96
N ALA A 175 1.09 3.54 21.85
CA ALA A 175 2.53 3.78 21.75
C ALA A 175 2.89 4.50 20.45
N THR A 176 4.00 5.22 20.46
CA THR A 176 4.48 6.00 19.31
C THR A 176 5.73 5.39 18.71
N ILE A 177 5.97 5.62 17.42
CA ILE A 177 7.21 5.20 16.75
C ILE A 177 8.06 6.43 16.49
N GLN A 178 9.32 6.37 16.90
CA GLN A 178 10.33 7.37 16.61
C GLN A 178 11.35 6.82 15.62
N ASP A 179 11.74 7.64 14.66
CA ASP A 179 12.83 7.38 13.73
C ASP A 179 14.02 8.27 14.10
N ASN A 180 15.09 7.64 14.59
CA ASN A 180 16.35 8.30 14.91
C ASN A 180 17.42 7.83 13.92
N ASN A 181 17.54 8.54 12.79
CA ASN A 181 18.52 8.25 11.73
C ASN A 181 18.40 6.83 11.13
N GLY A 182 17.18 6.35 10.91
CA GLY A 182 16.88 5.03 10.36
C GLY A 182 16.76 3.92 11.40
N GLN A 183 16.99 4.22 12.69
CA GLN A 183 16.69 3.31 13.78
C GLN A 183 15.28 3.58 14.31
N LEU A 184 14.37 2.66 14.01
CA LEU A 184 12.99 2.72 14.46
C LEU A 184 12.88 2.23 15.91
N THR A 185 12.20 3.00 16.75
CA THR A 185 11.97 2.66 18.16
C THR A 185 10.52 2.89 18.56
N LEU A 186 9.91 1.88 19.18
CA LEU A 186 8.60 2.01 19.82
C LEU A 186 8.78 2.61 21.21
N VAL A 187 8.09 3.71 21.46
CA VAL A 187 8.08 4.44 22.73
C VAL A 187 6.70 4.26 23.36
N PHE A 188 6.70 3.62 24.52
CA PHE A 188 5.50 3.42 25.33
C PHE A 188 4.95 4.76 25.81
N PRO A 189 3.61 4.87 25.96
CA PRO A 189 3.03 6.01 26.68
C PRO A 189 3.46 5.98 28.14
N LYS A 190 3.17 7.06 28.87
CA LYS A 190 3.30 7.07 30.32
C LYS A 190 2.40 6.02 30.94
N ILE A 191 2.89 5.40 32.02
CA ILE A 191 2.11 4.43 32.78
C ILE A 191 1.04 5.19 33.57
N GLN A 192 -0.20 4.78 33.36
CA GLN A 192 -1.40 5.22 34.08
C GLN A 192 -1.83 4.14 35.06
N ALA A 193 -2.35 4.56 36.22
CA ALA A 193 -2.71 3.65 37.30
C ALA A 193 -3.78 2.61 36.89
N ASP A 194 -4.71 3.01 36.02
CA ASP A 194 -5.86 2.21 35.59
C ASP A 194 -5.52 1.06 34.63
N TYR A 195 -4.32 1.07 34.04
CA TYR A 195 -3.88 0.07 33.06
C TYR A 195 -2.67 -0.70 33.57
N GLN A 196 -2.84 -1.98 33.88
CA GLN A 196 -1.71 -2.84 34.29
C GLN A 196 -0.98 -3.48 33.11
N ASN A 197 -1.60 -3.56 31.93
CA ASN A 197 -1.05 -4.30 30.79
C ASN A 197 -0.97 -3.41 29.55
N TYR A 198 0.25 -3.21 29.05
CA TYR A 198 0.58 -2.40 27.88
C TYR A 198 0.98 -3.30 26.73
N TYR A 199 -0.03 -3.87 26.07
CA TYR A 199 0.16 -4.81 24.98
C TYR A 199 -0.11 -4.14 23.65
N TYR A 200 0.91 -4.13 22.80
CA TYR A 200 0.85 -3.54 21.46
C TYR A 200 1.23 -4.56 20.40
N THR A 201 0.62 -4.41 19.24
CA THR A 201 1.02 -5.10 18.02
C THR A 201 1.59 -4.09 17.05
N VAL A 202 2.79 -4.34 16.56
CA VAL A 202 3.43 -3.60 15.47
C VAL A 202 3.31 -4.42 14.20
N THR A 203 2.56 -3.93 13.24
CA THR A 203 2.49 -4.45 11.88
C THR A 203 3.31 -3.57 10.95
N TYR A 204 3.64 -4.06 9.76
CA TYR A 204 4.33 -3.27 8.73
C TYR A 204 3.44 -3.12 7.52
N GLU A 205 3.00 -1.89 7.27
CA GLU A 205 2.22 -1.55 6.08
C GLU A 205 3.16 -1.22 4.94
N ARG A 206 2.86 -1.75 3.75
CA ARG A 206 3.69 -1.50 2.57
C ARG A 206 3.48 -0.07 2.08
N GLU A 207 4.58 0.63 1.83
CA GLU A 207 4.55 1.94 1.22
C GLU A 207 3.99 1.84 -0.21
N ALA A 208 3.06 2.74 -0.54
CA ALA A 208 2.49 2.77 -1.87
C ALA A 208 3.56 3.16 -2.91
N ILE A 209 3.82 2.28 -3.87
CA ILE A 209 4.57 2.63 -5.07
C ILE A 209 3.71 3.62 -5.84
N THR A 210 4.27 4.78 -6.19
CA THR A 210 3.56 5.81 -6.96
C THR A 210 4.20 5.98 -8.32
N ASP A 211 3.37 6.04 -9.36
CA ASP A 211 3.78 6.30 -10.74
C ASP A 211 2.72 7.16 -11.45
N LYS A 212 2.83 7.37 -12.77
CA LYS A 212 1.96 8.25 -13.55
C LYS A 212 1.36 7.55 -14.74
N SER A 213 0.06 7.78 -14.92
CA SER A 213 -0.66 7.54 -16.15
C SER A 213 -0.79 8.84 -16.92
N GLN A 214 -0.51 8.81 -18.23
CA GLN A 214 -0.39 10.04 -19.03
C GLN A 214 -1.18 9.96 -20.34
N GLN A 215 -1.77 11.09 -20.71
CA GLN A 215 -2.30 11.33 -22.05
C GLN A 215 -1.40 12.33 -22.76
N VAL A 216 -0.88 11.92 -23.91
CA VAL A 216 -0.02 12.73 -24.78
C VAL A 216 -0.71 12.90 -26.13
N ILE A 217 -0.51 14.06 -26.74
CA ILE A 217 -0.82 14.28 -28.15
C ILE A 217 0.48 14.56 -28.87
N ASP A 218 0.70 13.85 -29.97
CA ASP A 218 1.71 14.20 -30.96
C ASP A 218 1.01 14.70 -32.25
N VAL A 219 1.59 15.70 -32.89
CA VAL A 219 1.03 16.36 -34.07
C VAL A 219 2.08 16.28 -35.18
N GLN A 220 1.77 15.49 -36.20
CA GLN A 220 2.58 15.33 -37.40
C GLN A 220 2.06 16.22 -38.52
N PHE A 221 2.98 16.89 -39.22
CA PHE A 221 2.62 17.74 -40.34
C PHE A 221 2.71 17.02 -41.67
N PRO A 222 1.90 17.43 -42.67
CA PRO A 222 1.95 16.84 -43.99
C PRO A 222 3.34 17.05 -44.60
N LEU A 223 3.99 15.94 -44.98
CA LEU A 223 5.39 15.90 -45.43
C LEU A 223 5.59 16.50 -46.84
N ASN A 224 4.53 16.96 -47.50
CA ASN A 224 4.55 17.46 -48.88
C ASN A 224 3.87 18.84 -48.97
N LEU A 225 4.51 19.87 -48.41
CA LEU A 225 4.17 21.28 -48.63
C LEU A 225 5.21 21.90 -49.57
N GLY A 226 5.09 21.65 -50.88
CA GLY A 226 6.11 22.10 -51.84
C GLY A 226 7.49 21.52 -51.57
N ASP A 227 8.55 22.15 -52.11
CA ASP A 227 9.96 21.67 -52.15
C ASP A 227 10.63 21.34 -50.79
N VAL A 228 9.89 21.32 -49.69
CA VAL A 228 10.38 20.92 -48.37
C VAL A 228 10.09 19.43 -48.14
N GLN A 229 11.04 18.59 -48.52
CA GLN A 229 11.12 17.20 -48.09
C GLN A 229 11.40 17.14 -46.57
N ILE A 230 10.36 17.03 -45.75
CA ILE A 230 10.54 16.72 -44.33
C ILE A 230 10.67 15.20 -44.21
N ASN A 231 11.88 14.66 -44.36
CA ASN A 231 12.17 13.23 -44.19
C ASN A 231 12.81 12.94 -42.82
N ASP A 232 12.24 13.48 -41.73
CA ASP A 232 12.86 13.36 -40.41
C ASP A 232 11.87 12.77 -39.41
N GLN A 233 12.25 11.66 -38.77
CA GLN A 233 11.42 10.91 -37.81
C GLN A 233 11.00 11.75 -36.58
N ASN A 234 11.59 12.96 -36.43
CA ASN A 234 11.38 13.89 -35.33
C ASN A 234 10.60 15.15 -35.73
N ALA A 235 10.01 15.21 -36.92
CA ALA A 235 9.23 16.36 -37.37
C ALA A 235 7.79 16.37 -36.83
N TYR A 236 7.66 16.45 -35.51
CA TYR A 236 6.37 16.54 -34.83
C TYR A 236 6.43 17.43 -33.59
N TYR A 237 5.25 17.86 -33.15
CA TYR A 237 5.06 18.63 -31.93
C TYR A 237 4.31 17.78 -30.94
N TYR A 238 4.68 17.80 -29.68
CA TYR A 238 4.01 16.99 -28.67
C TYR A 238 3.74 17.76 -27.38
N ARG A 239 2.73 17.31 -26.65
CA ARG A 239 2.45 17.76 -25.29
C ARG A 239 1.74 16.69 -24.48
N THR A 240 2.01 16.65 -23.19
CA THR A 240 1.16 15.94 -22.23
C THR A 240 -0.07 16.79 -21.96
N THR A 241 -1.25 16.25 -22.26
CA THR A 241 -2.54 16.93 -22.05
C THR A 241 -3.14 16.64 -20.67
N SER A 242 -2.83 15.48 -20.11
CA SER A 242 -3.26 15.08 -18.77
C SER A 242 -2.25 14.11 -18.16
N SER A 243 -2.05 14.20 -16.85
CA SER A 243 -1.21 13.27 -16.09
C SER A 243 -1.87 13.05 -14.73
N GLN A 244 -2.14 11.79 -14.40
CA GLN A 244 -2.74 11.40 -13.13
C GLN A 244 -1.79 10.46 -12.39
N SER A 245 -1.66 10.65 -11.08
CA SER A 245 -0.84 9.78 -10.24
C SER A 245 -1.61 8.50 -9.95
N VAL A 246 -0.94 7.36 -10.07
CA VAL A 246 -1.48 6.05 -9.73
C VAL A 246 -0.62 5.41 -8.64
N LYS A 247 -1.24 4.63 -7.77
CA LYS A 247 -0.60 4.00 -6.61
C LYS A 247 -0.83 2.50 -6.58
N SER A 248 0.18 1.75 -6.15
CA SER A 248 0.10 0.30 -5.89
C SER A 248 0.62 -0.01 -4.49
N THR A 249 -0.09 -0.86 -3.76
CA THR A 249 0.26 -1.34 -2.41
C THR A 249 0.63 -2.84 -2.42
N ASP A 250 0.84 -3.43 -3.59
CA ASP A 250 1.00 -4.88 -3.79
C ASP A 250 2.08 -5.23 -4.82
N ASP A 251 3.21 -4.53 -4.79
CA ASP A 251 4.34 -4.72 -5.72
C ASP A 251 4.01 -4.48 -7.21
N GLY A 252 3.11 -3.53 -7.48
CA GLY A 252 2.75 -3.15 -8.84
C GLY A 252 1.82 -4.12 -9.54
N GLN A 253 1.16 -5.03 -8.80
CA GLN A 253 0.18 -5.97 -9.35
C GLN A 253 -1.15 -5.27 -9.61
N THR A 254 -1.62 -4.46 -8.66
CA THR A 254 -2.82 -3.63 -8.80
C THR A 254 -2.48 -2.17 -8.60
N TRP A 255 -3.11 -1.31 -9.42
CA TRP A 255 -2.97 0.13 -9.33
C TRP A 255 -4.33 0.81 -9.19
N THR A 256 -4.36 1.93 -8.49
CA THR A 256 -5.51 2.85 -8.54
C THR A 256 -5.76 3.31 -9.97
N SER A 257 -7.03 3.40 -10.37
CA SER A 257 -7.40 3.81 -11.72
C SER A 257 -7.14 5.29 -12.01
N ALA A 258 -6.77 5.59 -13.25
CA ALA A 258 -6.71 6.94 -13.82
C ALA A 258 -7.70 7.06 -14.98
N SER A 259 -8.60 8.05 -14.94
CA SER A 259 -9.70 8.18 -15.91
C SER A 259 -9.56 9.43 -16.75
N PHE A 260 -9.65 9.28 -18.07
CA PHE A 260 -9.51 10.35 -19.05
C PHE A 260 -10.86 10.56 -19.74
N ALA A 261 -11.41 11.76 -19.65
CA ALA A 261 -12.68 12.11 -20.27
C ALA A 261 -12.52 12.29 -21.78
N ALA A 262 -13.60 12.05 -22.52
CA ALA A 262 -13.64 12.34 -23.94
C ALA A 262 -13.40 13.84 -24.18
N THR A 263 -12.61 14.17 -25.21
CA THR A 263 -12.25 15.55 -25.53
C THR A 263 -12.30 15.76 -27.03
N SER A 264 -12.97 16.82 -27.49
CA SER A 264 -12.96 17.16 -28.91
C SER A 264 -11.53 17.40 -29.39
N LEU A 265 -11.20 17.02 -30.63
CA LEU A 265 -9.85 17.22 -31.16
C LEU A 265 -9.48 18.71 -31.20
N ASN A 266 -10.44 19.59 -31.45
CA ASN A 266 -10.20 21.04 -31.47
C ASN A 266 -9.75 21.56 -30.09
N ASP A 267 -10.38 21.10 -29.01
CA ASP A 267 -10.01 21.48 -27.64
C ASP A 267 -8.68 20.83 -27.25
N ALA A 268 -8.51 19.56 -27.64
CA ALA A 268 -7.30 18.79 -27.42
C ALA A 268 -6.07 19.37 -28.16
N LEU A 269 -6.26 20.21 -29.18
CA LEU A 269 -5.18 20.88 -29.90
C LEU A 269 -4.80 22.28 -29.37
N GLN A 270 -5.53 22.82 -28.40
CA GLN A 270 -5.24 24.14 -27.82
C GLN A 270 -3.94 24.14 -26.99
N GLY A 271 -3.36 25.31 -26.72
CA GLY A 271 -2.20 25.43 -25.83
C GLY A 271 -0.84 25.31 -26.52
N THR A 272 0.21 25.08 -25.73
CA THR A 272 1.60 25.13 -26.20
C THR A 272 2.25 23.75 -26.26
N TYR A 273 3.16 23.59 -27.23
CA TYR A 273 3.79 22.33 -27.57
C TYR A 273 5.32 22.41 -27.45
N THR A 274 5.93 21.22 -27.39
CA THR A 274 7.38 21.05 -27.58
C THR A 274 7.63 20.53 -28.98
N ASN A 275 8.55 21.15 -29.70
CA ASN A 275 9.01 20.65 -30.99
C ASN A 275 10.04 19.54 -30.77
N ALA A 276 9.76 18.34 -31.29
CA ALA A 276 10.60 17.16 -31.05
C ALA A 276 11.97 17.22 -31.73
N GLN A 277 12.10 17.99 -32.82
CA GLN A 277 13.36 18.15 -33.54
C GLN A 277 14.31 19.11 -32.81
N THR A 278 13.79 20.19 -32.25
CA THR A 278 14.61 21.26 -31.64
C THR A 278 14.63 21.24 -30.12
N GLY A 279 13.67 20.56 -29.49
CA GLY A 279 13.44 20.58 -28.04
C GLY A 279 12.86 21.89 -27.51
N HIS A 280 12.60 22.88 -28.37
CA HIS A 280 12.02 24.16 -27.96
C HIS A 280 10.58 23.97 -27.47
N ARG A 281 10.31 24.53 -26.29
CA ARG A 281 9.01 24.47 -25.61
C ARG A 281 8.22 25.76 -25.83
N GLY A 282 6.93 25.75 -25.48
CA GLY A 282 6.08 26.94 -25.53
C GLY A 282 5.64 27.32 -26.94
N GLN A 283 5.77 26.42 -27.91
CA GLN A 283 5.49 26.72 -29.32
C GLN A 283 4.01 26.55 -29.63
N ALA A 284 3.45 27.44 -30.43
CA ALA A 284 2.14 27.25 -31.04
C ALA A 284 2.25 26.25 -32.20
N LEU A 285 1.17 25.52 -32.47
CA LEU A 285 1.09 24.68 -33.66
C LEU A 285 1.05 25.54 -34.94
N PRO A 286 1.87 25.23 -35.96
CA PRO A 286 1.73 25.78 -37.30
C PRO A 286 0.31 25.59 -37.86
N LYS A 287 -0.18 26.59 -38.62
CA LYS A 287 -1.48 26.55 -39.29
C LYS A 287 -1.31 26.19 -40.76
N PHE A 288 -2.15 25.29 -41.27
CA PHE A 288 -2.14 24.85 -42.67
C PHE A 288 -3.49 25.15 -43.32
N PRO A 289 -3.63 26.27 -44.06
CA PRO A 289 -4.84 26.57 -44.80
C PRO A 289 -5.19 25.42 -45.76
N GLY A 290 -6.47 25.02 -45.79
CA GLY A 290 -6.94 23.93 -46.66
C GLY A 290 -6.72 22.52 -46.11
N TYR A 291 -6.24 22.39 -44.87
CA TYR A 291 -6.10 21.11 -44.18
C TYR A 291 -6.96 21.04 -42.92
N THR A 292 -7.47 19.85 -42.63
CA THR A 292 -8.22 19.54 -41.40
C THR A 292 -7.44 18.51 -40.57
N PRO A 293 -7.18 18.76 -39.27
CA PRO A 293 -6.55 17.78 -38.40
C PRO A 293 -7.51 16.63 -38.08
N PHE A 294 -6.97 15.43 -37.93
CA PHE A 294 -7.71 14.25 -37.50
C PHE A 294 -6.80 13.30 -36.72
N LEU A 295 -7.37 12.50 -35.84
CA LEU A 295 -6.67 11.42 -35.14
C LEU A 295 -6.37 10.30 -36.13
N SER A 296 -5.09 10.02 -36.37
CA SER A 296 -4.66 9.00 -37.32
C SER A 296 -4.21 7.71 -36.64
N ALA A 297 -3.79 7.77 -35.38
CA ALA A 297 -3.38 6.59 -34.61
C ALA A 297 -3.43 6.86 -33.10
N ALA A 298 -3.39 5.78 -32.32
CA ALA A 298 -3.03 5.79 -30.91
C ALA A 298 -1.80 4.90 -30.69
N PHE A 299 -1.06 5.17 -29.62
CA PHE A 299 0.01 4.33 -29.11
C PHE A 299 -0.19 4.19 -27.60
N VAL A 300 0.08 3.00 -27.06
CA VAL A 300 0.05 2.75 -25.62
C VAL A 300 1.40 2.18 -25.22
N THR A 301 2.09 2.87 -24.31
CA THR A 301 3.44 2.52 -23.87
C THR A 301 3.50 2.44 -22.35
N GLY A 302 4.35 1.56 -21.82
CA GLY A 302 4.56 1.39 -20.38
C GLY A 302 5.61 0.30 -20.14
N SER A 303 5.71 -0.17 -18.90
CA SER A 303 6.55 -1.31 -18.53
C SER A 303 6.16 -2.58 -19.29
N ASP A 304 7.13 -3.44 -19.60
CA ASP A 304 6.92 -4.75 -20.21
C ASP A 304 5.97 -5.64 -19.41
N ALA A 305 5.87 -5.40 -18.09
CA ALA A 305 4.94 -6.09 -17.19
C ALA A 305 3.47 -5.93 -17.60
N TYR A 306 3.12 -4.83 -18.28
CA TYR A 306 1.73 -4.46 -18.63
C TYR A 306 1.46 -4.53 -20.14
N ARG A 307 2.25 -5.31 -20.87
CA ARG A 307 2.20 -5.36 -22.35
C ARG A 307 0.85 -5.88 -22.86
N ALA A 308 0.22 -6.82 -22.17
CA ALA A 308 -1.06 -7.39 -22.59
C ALA A 308 -2.18 -6.34 -22.48
N GLU A 309 -2.19 -5.60 -21.38
CA GLU A 309 -3.14 -4.54 -21.07
C GLU A 309 -2.95 -3.34 -21.99
N ALA A 310 -1.69 -2.96 -22.26
CA ALA A 310 -1.38 -1.94 -23.25
C ALA A 310 -1.86 -2.31 -24.66
N SER A 311 -1.68 -3.57 -25.07
CA SER A 311 -2.14 -4.08 -26.37
C SER A 311 -3.67 -4.10 -26.48
N ALA A 312 -4.37 -4.55 -25.44
CA ALA A 312 -5.83 -4.57 -25.40
C ALA A 312 -6.41 -3.14 -25.49
N LEU A 313 -5.85 -2.21 -24.71
CA LEU A 313 -6.26 -0.81 -24.76
C LEU A 313 -5.98 -0.18 -26.14
N LEU A 314 -4.81 -0.45 -26.73
CA LEU A 314 -4.46 0.05 -28.06
C LEU A 314 -5.49 -0.39 -29.11
N GLN A 315 -5.95 -1.65 -29.06
CA GLN A 315 -6.99 -2.14 -29.98
C GLN A 315 -8.31 -1.39 -29.80
N GLN A 316 -8.74 -1.18 -28.55
CA GLN A 316 -9.94 -0.42 -28.22
C GLN A 316 -9.87 1.02 -28.74
N LEU A 317 -8.78 1.72 -28.43
CA LEU A 317 -8.59 3.12 -28.86
C LEU A 317 -8.47 3.24 -30.38
N SER A 318 -7.81 2.29 -31.04
CA SER A 318 -7.71 2.25 -32.50
C SER A 318 -9.07 2.05 -33.17
N ALA A 319 -9.96 1.25 -32.57
CA ALA A 319 -11.32 1.09 -33.05
C ALA A 319 -12.16 2.37 -32.85
N ALA A 320 -12.05 3.01 -31.68
CA ALA A 320 -12.76 4.24 -31.38
C ALA A 320 -12.35 5.41 -32.30
N ILE A 321 -11.05 5.58 -32.54
CA ILE A 321 -10.52 6.61 -33.47
C ILE A 321 -11.03 6.40 -34.90
N LYS A 322 -11.12 5.14 -35.36
CA LYS A 322 -11.68 4.84 -36.69
C LYS A 322 -13.16 5.24 -36.80
N GLN A 323 -13.92 5.15 -35.71
CA GLN A 323 -15.33 5.54 -35.69
C GLN A 323 -15.50 7.07 -35.61
N ASN A 324 -14.70 7.74 -34.78
CA ASN A 324 -14.72 9.20 -34.64
C ASN A 324 -13.29 9.76 -34.58
N PRO A 325 -12.69 10.16 -35.72
CA PRO A 325 -11.32 10.65 -35.74
C PRO A 325 -11.19 12.11 -35.27
N TYR A 326 -12.26 12.75 -34.80
CA TYR A 326 -12.26 14.14 -34.34
C TYR A 326 -12.55 14.28 -32.84
N GLU A 327 -12.51 13.18 -32.10
CA GLU A 327 -12.68 13.14 -30.65
C GLU A 327 -11.69 12.14 -30.06
N ILE A 328 -10.97 12.57 -29.03
CA ILE A 328 -10.21 11.66 -28.18
C ILE A 328 -11.25 10.93 -27.32
N PRO A 329 -11.37 9.59 -27.42
CA PRO A 329 -12.37 8.84 -26.67
C PRO A 329 -12.06 8.87 -25.17
N ALA A 330 -13.09 8.66 -24.34
CA ALA A 330 -12.89 8.42 -22.92
C ALA A 330 -12.28 7.02 -22.69
N TYR A 331 -11.38 6.89 -21.71
CA TYR A 331 -10.80 5.62 -21.30
C TYR A 331 -10.28 5.67 -19.86
N THR A 332 -10.08 4.49 -19.28
CA THR A 332 -9.53 4.31 -17.93
C THR A 332 -8.27 3.45 -18.01
N LEU A 333 -7.25 3.85 -17.25
CA LEU A 333 -6.00 3.11 -17.08
C LEU A 333 -5.96 2.53 -15.67
N ASN A 334 -5.77 1.22 -15.56
CA ASN A 334 -5.58 0.53 -14.27
C ASN A 334 -4.10 0.17 -14.03
N TYR A 335 -3.21 0.82 -14.78
CA TYR A 335 -1.77 0.61 -14.80
C TYR A 335 -1.08 1.92 -15.19
N PRO A 336 0.19 2.14 -14.81
CA PRO A 336 0.95 3.34 -15.18
C PRO A 336 1.36 3.30 -16.66
N LEU A 337 0.39 3.58 -17.52
CA LEU A 337 0.54 3.60 -18.97
C LEU A 337 0.51 5.04 -19.48
N MET A 338 1.24 5.27 -20.57
CA MET A 338 1.15 6.47 -21.37
C MET A 338 0.40 6.16 -22.67
N VAL A 339 -0.67 6.91 -22.93
CA VAL A 339 -1.40 6.88 -24.20
C VAL A 339 -1.02 8.11 -25.02
N THR A 340 -0.53 7.88 -26.22
CA THR A 340 -0.21 8.93 -27.20
C THR A 340 -1.21 8.89 -28.33
N PHE A 341 -1.95 9.97 -28.51
CA PHE A 341 -2.82 10.19 -29.66
C PHE A 341 -2.07 10.95 -30.75
N ARG A 342 -2.02 10.38 -31.96
CA ARG A 342 -1.36 11.01 -33.10
C ARG A 342 -2.35 11.75 -33.96
N VAL A 343 -2.03 13.01 -34.21
CA VAL A 343 -2.77 13.90 -35.08
C VAL A 343 -2.04 14.04 -36.39
N SER A 344 -2.75 13.82 -37.49
CA SER A 344 -2.30 14.11 -38.85
C SER A 344 -3.24 15.09 -39.51
N TYR A 345 -2.87 15.59 -40.68
CA TYR A 345 -3.68 16.52 -41.46
C TYR A 345 -4.08 15.91 -42.80
N LYS A 346 -5.31 16.14 -43.22
CA LYS A 346 -5.80 15.78 -44.56
C LYS A 346 -6.27 17.03 -45.31
N THR A 347 -6.15 17.02 -46.63
CA THR A 347 -6.66 18.11 -47.48
C THR A 347 -8.19 18.15 -47.43
N ASN A 348 -8.77 19.35 -47.51
CA ASN A 348 -10.21 19.56 -47.46
C ASN A 348 -10.94 19.10 -48.75
N THR A 349 -10.24 18.55 -49.75
CA THR A 349 -10.78 18.23 -51.09
C THR A 349 -11.16 16.76 -51.31
N TRP A 350 -11.18 15.91 -50.29
CA TRP A 350 -11.68 14.53 -50.45
C TRP A 350 -13.22 14.51 -50.50
N GLN A 351 -13.77 14.71 -51.70
CA GLN A 351 -15.03 14.05 -52.05
C GLN A 351 -14.76 12.55 -52.06
N GLN A 352 -15.58 11.81 -51.31
CA GLN A 352 -15.68 10.36 -51.38
C GLN A 352 -15.92 9.97 -52.84
N LEU A 353 -14.88 9.50 -53.54
CA LEU A 353 -15.02 8.93 -54.86
C LEU A 353 -15.72 7.58 -54.65
N ASP A 354 -17.06 7.60 -54.71
CA ASP A 354 -17.88 6.41 -54.85
C ASP A 354 -17.53 5.80 -56.21
N VAL A 355 -16.51 4.94 -56.25
CA VAL A 355 -16.16 4.18 -57.46
C VAL A 355 -17.24 3.12 -57.63
N ARG A 356 -18.37 3.55 -58.20
CA ARG A 356 -19.29 2.63 -58.86
C ARG A 356 -18.54 2.06 -60.06
N PHE A 357 -18.03 0.84 -59.92
CA PHE A 357 -17.62 0.04 -61.07
C PHE A 357 -18.88 -0.19 -61.93
N SER A 358 -18.97 0.57 -63.03
CA SER A 358 -19.86 0.32 -64.14
C SER A 358 -18.96 -0.05 -65.32
N GLY A 359 -19.03 -1.31 -65.75
CA GLY A 359 -18.23 -1.88 -66.82
C GLY A 359 -18.25 -3.39 -66.73
#